data_AF-A0A352PZN9-F1
#
_entry.id   AF-A0A352PZN9-F1
#
_cell.length_a   1.000
_cell.length_b   1.000
_cell.length_c   1.000
_cell.angle_alpha   90.00
_cell.angle_beta   90.00
_cell.angle_gamma   90.00
#
_symmetry.space_group_name_H-M   'P 1'
#
loop_
_entity.id
_entity.type
_entity.pdbx_description
1 polymer ?
#
loop_
_entity_poly.entity_id
_entity_poly.type
_entity_poly.pdbx_seq_one_letter_code
_entity_poly.pdbx_strand_id
1 'polypeptide(L)'
;LGVPIFSLYGAIRQPTAQMLQAIDVLVIDLQDVGTRVYTYGITMGLCLEMAAQVGSQVVILDRPNPIGGVKIEGSLLGAEYRSFVGRYRVPMRHGLTMGELARLIVNEAKLDCDLTV
;
A
#
# COMPACT_ATOMS: atom_id res chain seq x y z
N LEU A 1 -17.26 18.25 -10.25
CA LEU A 1 -16.93 18.15 -8.81
C LEU A 1 -15.76 19.03 -8.39
N GLY A 2 -14.83 19.40 -9.27
CA GLY A 2 -13.78 20.39 -8.93
C GLY A 2 -12.80 19.92 -7.86
N VAL A 3 -12.73 18.61 -7.62
CA VAL A 3 -11.84 17.99 -6.63
C VAL A 3 -10.43 17.96 -7.21
N PRO A 4 -9.39 18.35 -6.42
CA PRO A 4 -8.01 18.28 -6.89
C PRO A 4 -7.61 16.82 -7.20
N ILE A 5 -6.86 16.64 -8.28
CA ILE A 5 -6.35 15.33 -8.72
C ILE A 5 -4.84 15.35 -8.59
N PHE A 6 -4.31 14.40 -7.83
CA PHE A 6 -2.88 14.20 -7.65
C PHE A 6 -2.45 12.90 -8.32
N SER A 7 -1.37 12.95 -9.10
CA SER A 7 -0.76 11.75 -9.65
C SER A 7 0.27 11.19 -8.67
N LEU A 8 0.07 9.95 -8.22
CA LEU A 8 1.05 9.19 -7.44
C LEU A 8 1.90 8.27 -8.34
N TYR A 9 2.31 8.81 -9.49
CA TYR A 9 3.15 8.12 -10.46
C TYR A 9 4.29 9.01 -10.99
N GLY A 10 5.36 8.38 -11.49
CA GLY A 10 6.52 9.08 -12.03
C GLY A 10 7.37 9.73 -10.95
N ALA A 11 7.49 11.06 -10.97
CA ALA A 11 8.32 11.83 -10.05
C ALA A 11 7.77 11.83 -8.61
N ILE A 12 6.45 11.71 -8.44
CA ILE A 12 5.78 11.68 -7.14
C ILE A 12 5.07 10.34 -7.01
N ARG A 13 5.67 9.39 -6.29
CA ARG A 13 5.07 8.05 -6.06
C ARG A 13 4.54 7.87 -4.63
N GLN A 14 5.16 8.58 -3.69
CA GLN A 14 4.68 8.73 -2.33
C GLN A 14 3.98 10.09 -2.25
N PRO A 15 2.78 10.18 -1.63
CA PRO A 15 2.14 11.47 -1.45
C PRO A 15 3.04 12.38 -0.62
N THR A 16 2.98 13.69 -0.89
CA THR A 16 3.70 14.66 -0.05
C THR A 16 2.92 14.89 1.25
N ALA A 17 3.61 15.38 2.28
CA ALA A 17 2.95 15.75 3.54
C ALA A 17 1.79 16.73 3.30
N GLN A 18 1.96 17.71 2.41
CA GLN A 18 0.92 18.69 2.08
C GLN A 18 -0.31 18.06 1.43
N MET A 19 -0.14 17.00 0.63
CA MET A 19 -1.27 16.28 0.03
C MET A 19 -2.11 15.58 1.11
N LEU A 20 -1.48 14.93 2.09
CA LEU A 20 -2.19 14.23 3.15
C LEU A 20 -2.72 15.16 4.25
N GLN A 21 -2.03 16.25 4.56
CA GLN A 21 -2.49 17.25 5.54
C GLN A 21 -3.72 18.04 5.04
N ALA A 22 -4.05 17.97 3.76
CA ALA A 22 -5.26 18.57 3.21
C ALA A 22 -6.53 17.74 3.46
N ILE A 23 -6.40 16.54 4.05
CA ILE A 23 -7.50 15.61 4.34
C ILE A 23 -7.35 15.01 5.74
N ASP A 24 -8.47 14.68 6.38
CA ASP A 24 -8.46 13.98 7.67
C ASP A 24 -8.24 12.47 7.50
N VAL A 25 -8.82 11.91 6.43
CA VAL A 25 -8.84 10.46 6.16
C VAL A 25 -8.49 10.19 4.69
N LEU A 26 -7.51 9.31 4.48
CA LEU A 26 -7.23 8.72 3.18
C LEU A 26 -8.00 7.40 3.02
N VAL A 27 -8.93 7.38 2.07
CA VAL A 27 -9.66 6.15 1.70
C VAL A 27 -8.98 5.49 0.51
N ILE A 28 -8.67 4.19 0.62
CA ILE A 28 -8.10 3.38 -0.44
C ILE A 28 -9.13 2.35 -0.88
N ASP A 29 -9.60 2.50 -2.12
CA ASP A 29 -10.56 1.61 -2.75
C ASP A 29 -10.06 1.20 -4.15
N LEU A 30 -9.18 0.21 -4.21
CA LEU A 30 -8.54 -0.24 -5.44
C LEU A 30 -8.53 -1.77 -5.52
N GLN A 31 -8.88 -2.32 -6.68
CA GLN A 31 -8.71 -3.74 -6.96
C GLN A 31 -7.26 -4.02 -7.35
N ASP A 32 -6.57 -4.83 -6.53
CA ASP A 32 -5.26 -5.37 -6.85
C ASP A 32 -5.35 -6.74 -7.54
N VAL A 33 -4.22 -7.28 -8.01
CA VAL A 33 -4.14 -8.58 -8.70
C VAL A 33 -3.43 -9.68 -7.91
N GLY A 34 -2.95 -9.40 -6.69
CA GLY A 34 -2.35 -10.40 -5.80
C GLY A 34 -0.91 -10.77 -6.11
N THR A 35 -0.21 -9.93 -6.87
CA THR A 35 1.21 -10.10 -7.23
C THR A 35 2.07 -8.92 -6.80
N ARG A 36 3.26 -9.21 -6.27
CA ARG A 36 4.21 -8.23 -5.74
C ARG A 36 4.62 -7.14 -6.72
N VAL A 37 4.61 -7.43 -8.02
CA VAL A 37 5.08 -6.50 -9.06
C VAL A 37 3.99 -5.55 -9.57
N TYR A 38 2.73 -5.77 -9.20
CA TYR A 38 1.66 -4.83 -9.51
C TYR A 38 1.63 -3.71 -8.47
N THR A 39 1.73 -2.47 -8.92
CA THR A 39 2.22 -1.39 -8.06
C THR A 39 1.17 -0.73 -7.19
N TYR A 40 -0.09 -1.16 -7.21
CA TYR A 40 -1.13 -0.58 -6.33
C TYR A 40 -0.87 -0.90 -4.86
N GLY A 41 -0.49 -2.13 -4.53
CA GLY A 41 -0.05 -2.47 -3.17
C GLY A 41 1.18 -1.67 -2.72
N ILE A 42 2.04 -1.28 -3.66
CA ILE A 42 3.23 -0.46 -3.38
C ILE A 42 2.84 1.00 -3.15
N THR A 43 1.96 1.57 -3.97
CA THR A 43 1.40 2.91 -3.76
C THR A 43 0.66 3.00 -2.42
N MET A 44 -0.16 1.99 -2.08
CA MET A 44 -0.84 1.90 -0.79
C MET A 44 0.16 1.91 0.37
N GLY A 45 1.23 1.10 0.30
CA GLY A 45 2.25 1.09 1.33
C GLY A 45 3.01 2.42 1.48
N LEU A 46 3.31 3.12 0.38
CA LEU A 46 3.90 4.46 0.43
C LEU A 46 2.95 5.49 1.06
N CYS A 47 1.64 5.36 0.82
CA CYS A 47 0.63 6.17 1.49
C CYS A 47 0.60 5.89 3.00
N LEU A 48 0.64 4.63 3.44
CA LEU A 48 0.72 4.27 4.87
C LEU A 48 1.98 4.86 5.53
N GLU A 49 3.14 4.76 4.87
CA GLU A 49 4.41 5.31 5.37
C GLU A 49 4.35 6.84 5.56
N MET A 50 3.69 7.58 4.65
CA MET A 50 3.51 9.02 4.80
C MET A 50 2.41 9.37 5.81
N ALA A 51 1.29 8.64 5.81
CA ALA A 51 0.18 8.85 6.74
C ALA A 51 0.63 8.70 8.19
N ALA A 52 1.46 7.68 8.48
CA ALA A 52 2.09 7.50 9.78
C ALA A 52 3.00 8.69 10.20
N GLN A 53 3.63 9.37 9.24
CA GLN A 53 4.49 10.53 9.54
C GLN A 53 3.69 11.79 9.86
N VAL A 54 2.53 11.98 9.22
CA VAL A 54 1.71 13.19 9.37
C VAL A 54 0.50 13.03 10.28
N GLY A 55 0.21 11.81 10.73
CA GLY A 55 -0.91 11.48 11.62
C GLY A 55 -2.27 11.42 10.91
N SER A 56 -2.31 11.21 9.60
CA SER A 56 -3.58 11.03 8.86
C SER A 56 -4.11 9.61 9.04
N GLN A 57 -5.42 9.47 9.21
CA GLN A 57 -6.07 8.16 9.23
C GLN A 57 -6.09 7.54 7.83
N VAL A 58 -5.93 6.22 7.74
CA VAL A 58 -6.09 5.44 6.51
C VAL A 58 -7.20 4.42 6.67
N VAL A 59 -8.12 4.39 5.70
CA VAL A 59 -9.21 3.42 5.62
C VAL A 59 -9.07 2.63 4.33
N ILE A 60 -8.98 1.31 4.43
CA ILE A 60 -8.93 0.42 3.26
C ILE A 60 -10.30 -0.20 3.08
N LEU A 61 -10.94 0.06 1.93
CA LEU A 61 -12.14 -0.67 1.51
C LEU A 61 -11.68 -1.98 0.87
N ASP A 62 -11.54 -3.01 1.70
CA ASP A 62 -10.84 -4.23 1.30
C ASP A 62 -11.55 -4.97 0.16
N ARG A 63 -10.75 -5.62 -0.68
CA ARG A 63 -11.22 -6.32 -1.87
C ARG A 63 -10.60 -7.71 -1.97
N PRO A 64 -11.32 -8.69 -2.55
CA PRO A 64 -10.77 -10.03 -2.74
C PRO A 64 -9.47 -10.01 -3.56
N ASN A 65 -8.51 -10.85 -3.15
CA ASN A 65 -7.38 -11.18 -4.01
C ASN A 65 -7.89 -12.07 -5.17
N PRO A 66 -7.82 -11.63 -6.43
CA PRO A 66 -8.47 -12.33 -7.55
C PRO A 66 -7.80 -13.67 -7.89
N ILE A 67 -6.59 -13.91 -7.40
CA ILE A 67 -5.89 -15.20 -7.53
C ILE A 67 -5.92 -16.01 -6.23
N GLY A 68 -6.80 -15.65 -5.29
CA GLY A 68 -7.10 -16.37 -4.05
C GLY A 68 -6.04 -16.24 -2.95
N GLY A 69 -6.44 -16.52 -1.70
CA GLY A 69 -5.59 -16.40 -0.51
C GLY A 69 -4.90 -17.69 -0.03
N VAL A 70 -5.01 -18.80 -0.77
CA VAL A 70 -4.53 -20.12 -0.29
C VAL A 70 -3.09 -20.41 -0.72
N LYS A 71 -2.79 -20.35 -2.02
CA LYS A 71 -1.42 -20.65 -2.48
C LYS A 71 -0.53 -19.40 -2.46
N ILE A 72 0.73 -19.62 -2.11
CA ILE A 72 1.79 -18.63 -1.95
C ILE A 72 2.98 -19.13 -2.77
N GLU A 73 3.54 -18.29 -3.65
CA GLU A 73 4.54 -18.73 -4.62
C GLU A 73 5.64 -17.68 -4.87
N GLY A 74 6.86 -18.16 -5.12
CA GLY A 74 8.04 -17.34 -5.37
C GLY A 74 8.85 -17.01 -4.11
N SER A 75 10.08 -16.53 -4.32
CA SER A 75 10.98 -16.15 -3.22
C SER A 75 10.54 -14.85 -2.54
N LEU A 76 10.85 -14.72 -1.25
CA LEU A 76 10.79 -13.45 -0.56
C LEU A 76 11.75 -12.45 -1.24
N LEU A 77 11.33 -11.19 -1.27
CA LEU A 77 12.16 -10.13 -1.84
C LEU A 77 13.40 -9.86 -0.96
N GLY A 78 14.59 -9.95 -1.57
CA GLY A 78 15.85 -9.50 -0.98
C GLY A 78 15.88 -7.98 -0.81
N ALA A 79 16.54 -7.50 0.24
CA ALA A 79 16.60 -6.06 0.53
C ALA A 79 17.31 -5.25 -0.57
N GLU A 80 18.30 -5.87 -1.20
CA GLU A 80 19.09 -5.36 -2.32
C GLU A 80 18.28 -5.19 -3.62
N TYR A 81 17.12 -5.84 -3.72
CA TYR A 81 16.24 -5.78 -4.90
C TYR A 81 15.02 -4.87 -4.69
N ARG A 82 14.97 -4.12 -3.58
CA ARG A 82 13.87 -3.20 -3.31
C ARG A 82 13.81 -2.08 -4.35
N SER A 83 12.62 -1.90 -4.93
CA SER A 83 12.31 -0.92 -5.97
C SER A 83 10.81 -0.57 -5.97
N PHE A 84 10.37 0.24 -6.91
CA PHE A 84 8.94 0.56 -7.07
C PHE A 84 8.10 -0.60 -7.63
N VAL A 85 8.71 -1.66 -8.16
CA VAL A 85 8.02 -2.88 -8.62
C VAL A 85 8.24 -4.06 -7.67
N GLY A 86 8.72 -3.76 -6.46
CA GLY A 86 8.89 -4.74 -5.39
C GLY A 86 9.56 -4.04 -4.22
N ARG A 87 8.78 -3.65 -3.22
CA ARG A 87 9.26 -2.88 -2.05
C ARG A 87 9.22 -3.69 -0.76
N TYR A 88 8.11 -4.39 -0.55
CA TYR A 88 7.84 -5.13 0.68
C TYR A 88 8.31 -6.58 0.58
N ARG A 89 8.70 -7.16 1.72
CA ARG A 89 9.27 -8.51 1.82
C ARG A 89 8.15 -9.57 1.75
N VAL A 90 7.54 -9.69 0.58
CA VAL A 90 6.50 -10.69 0.28
C VAL A 90 6.93 -11.59 -0.89
N PRO A 91 6.36 -12.81 -1.03
CA PRO A 91 6.53 -13.65 -2.22
C PRO A 91 5.98 -12.99 -3.49
N MET A 92 6.26 -13.55 -4.66
CA MET A 92 5.71 -13.03 -5.93
C MET A 92 4.19 -13.09 -5.93
N ARG A 93 3.62 -14.23 -5.54
CA ARG A 93 2.21 -14.41 -5.24
C ARG A 93 2.05 -14.49 -3.73
N HIS A 94 1.56 -13.41 -3.13
CA HIS A 94 1.58 -13.25 -1.67
C HIS A 94 0.34 -13.81 -0.97
N GLY A 95 -0.78 -14.00 -1.68
CA GLY A 95 -2.00 -14.61 -1.12
C GLY A 95 -2.74 -13.74 -0.10
N LEU A 96 -2.52 -12.42 -0.12
CA LEU A 96 -3.16 -11.46 0.79
C LEU A 96 -4.12 -10.56 0.02
N THR A 97 -5.20 -10.15 0.67
CA THR A 97 -5.99 -8.98 0.29
C THR A 97 -5.19 -7.69 0.46
N MET A 98 -5.72 -6.55 0.01
CA MET A 98 -5.04 -5.27 0.18
C MET A 98 -4.99 -4.87 1.66
N GLY A 99 -6.08 -5.12 2.40
CA GLY A 99 -6.17 -4.88 3.83
C GLY A 99 -5.20 -5.73 4.65
N GLU A 100 -5.09 -7.03 4.34
CA GLU A 100 -4.11 -7.90 5.00
C GLU A 100 -2.66 -7.50 4.67
N LEU A 101 -2.39 -7.13 3.40
CA LEU A 101 -1.07 -6.63 3.00
C LEU A 101 -0.73 -5.32 3.72
N ALA A 102 -1.69 -4.41 3.89
CA ALA A 102 -1.51 -3.17 4.64
C ALA A 102 -1.16 -3.42 6.11
N ARG A 103 -1.90 -4.32 6.78
CA ARG A 103 -1.60 -4.72 8.16
C ARG A 103 -0.20 -5.34 8.28
N LEU A 104 0.19 -6.18 7.31
CA LEU A 104 1.55 -6.72 7.25
C LEU A 104 2.60 -5.60 7.16
N ILE A 105 2.40 -4.62 6.26
CA ILE A 105 3.31 -3.49 6.09
C ILE A 105 3.43 -2.66 7.37
N VAL A 106 2.31 -2.30 7.99
CA VAL A 106 2.28 -1.53 9.25
C VAL A 106 3.06 -2.26 10.35
N ASN A 107 2.83 -3.56 10.50
CA ASN A 107 3.50 -4.36 11.52
C ASN A 107 5.01 -4.51 11.26
N GLU A 108 5.39 -4.88 10.04
CA GLU A 108 6.80 -5.15 9.69
C GLU A 108 7.66 -3.87 9.71
N ALA A 109 7.08 -2.74 9.29
CA ALA A 109 7.76 -1.44 9.31
C ALA A 109 7.58 -0.68 10.63
N LYS A 110 6.81 -1.23 11.59
CA LYS A 110 6.49 -0.62 12.88
C LYS A 110 5.94 0.80 12.73
N LEU A 111 5.01 0.96 11.79
CA LEU A 111 4.38 2.25 11.53
C LEU A 111 3.37 2.56 12.63
N ASP A 112 3.44 3.78 13.17
CA ASP A 112 2.38 4.34 14.01
C ASP A 112 1.30 4.93 13.10
N CYS A 113 0.45 4.05 12.55
CA CYS A 113 -0.57 4.42 11.57
C CYS A 113 -1.96 4.09 12.13
N ASP A 114 -2.85 5.09 12.15
CA ASP A 114 -4.28 4.87 12.39
C ASP A 114 -4.90 4.21 11.13
N LEU A 115 -4.85 2.87 11.11
CA LEU A 115 -5.31 2.05 9.99
C LEU A 115 -6.61 1.33 10.36
N THR A 116 -7.65 1.56 9.55
CA THR A 116 -8.88 0.76 9.54
C THR A 116 -8.99 -0.04 8.25
N VAL A 117 -9.42 -1.30 8.35
CA VAL A 117 -9.70 -2.22 7.23
C VAL A 117 -11.10 -2.78 7.43
#